data_AF-A0A6A8KGM6-F1
#
_entry.id   AF-A0A6A8KGM6-F1
#
_cell.length_a   1.000
_cell.length_b   1.000
_cell.length_c   1.000
_cell.angle_alpha   90.00
_cell.angle_beta   90.00
_cell.angle_gamma   90.00
#
_symmetry.space_group_name_H-M   'P 1'
#
loop_
_entity.id
_entity.type
_entity.pdbx_description
1 polymer ?
#
loop_
_entity_poly.entity_id
_entity_poly.type
_entity_poly.pdbx_seq_one_letter_code
_entity_poly.pdbx_strand_id
1 'polypeptide(L)'
;MLELEDNIRKELDDHLPAALSMLNRTGELETFLKMLGMEDLLQSKPLYQVYKTGKIIVIGRSDVKAEVLLSIAKSLGLSKDRFELYLDYEDGKTFDFEKAHWKPQYALIMVGPMPHSGASKGDSGSVIAKIESTEGYPPVVRLGANGLKITKTDFRNKLKEMIDTKKIA
;
A
#
# COMPACT_ATOMS: atom_id res chain seq x y z
N MET A 1 -11.85 42.15 6.52
CA MET A 1 -11.25 40.79 6.44
C MET A 1 -11.60 40.11 5.13
N LEU A 2 -12.87 40.00 4.73
CA LEU A 2 -13.26 39.39 3.44
C LEU A 2 -12.62 40.07 2.23
N GLU A 3 -12.64 41.40 2.16
CA GLU A 3 -12.03 42.16 1.06
C GLU A 3 -10.51 41.98 0.94
N LEU A 4 -9.82 41.77 2.06
CA LEU A 4 -8.38 41.49 2.07
C LEU A 4 -8.08 40.09 1.53
N GLU A 5 -8.88 39.10 1.92
CA GLU A 5 -8.74 37.73 1.43
C GLU A 5 -8.99 37.64 -0.08
N ASP A 6 -10.03 38.31 -0.58
CA ASP A 6 -10.36 38.34 -2.01
C ASP A 6 -9.26 39.01 -2.84
N ASN A 7 -8.70 40.12 -2.33
CA ASN A 7 -7.56 40.78 -2.99
C ASN A 7 -6.31 39.89 -3.01
N ILE A 8 -6.02 39.18 -1.90
CA ILE A 8 -4.88 38.25 -1.82
C ILE A 8 -5.06 37.09 -2.81
N ARG A 9 -6.26 36.51 -2.91
CA ARG A 9 -6.54 35.41 -3.85
C ARG A 9 -6.32 35.84 -5.30
N LYS A 10 -6.86 36.99 -5.69
CA LYS A 10 -6.71 37.52 -7.04
C LYS A 10 -5.24 37.75 -7.41
N GLU A 11 -4.48 38.38 -6.51
CA GLU A 11 -3.06 38.65 -6.72
C GLU A 11 -2.25 37.33 -6.81
N LEU A 12 -2.59 36.35 -5.98
CA LEU A 12 -2.00 35.01 -6.05
C LEU A 12 -2.27 34.34 -7.40
N ASP A 13 -3.51 34.36 -7.90
CA ASP A 13 -3.84 33.74 -9.19
C ASP A 13 -3.01 34.30 -10.35
N ASP A 14 -2.79 35.63 -10.35
CA ASP A 14 -2.00 36.31 -11.38
C ASP A 14 -0.49 36.00 -11.28
N HIS A 15 0.04 35.87 -10.06
CA HIS A 15 1.49 35.71 -9.82
C HIS A 15 1.96 34.27 -9.61
N LEU A 16 1.08 33.34 -9.27
CA LEU A 16 1.41 31.96 -8.91
C LEU A 16 2.18 31.22 -10.01
N PRO A 17 1.85 31.29 -11.31
CA PRO A 17 2.60 30.57 -12.34
C PRO A 17 4.08 30.98 -12.41
N ALA A 18 4.36 32.28 -12.31
CA ALA A 18 5.72 32.79 -12.34
C ALA A 18 6.49 32.41 -11.07
N ALA A 19 5.84 32.49 -9.90
CA ALA A 19 6.43 32.07 -8.63
C ALA A 19 6.78 30.58 -8.64
N LEU A 20 5.86 29.70 -9.09
CA LEU A 20 6.11 28.27 -9.20
C LEU A 20 7.27 27.96 -10.16
N SER A 21 7.33 28.63 -11.31
CA SER A 21 8.45 28.46 -12.26
C SER A 21 9.79 28.89 -11.66
N MET A 22 9.80 29.97 -10.87
CA MET A 22 11.01 30.44 -10.18
C MET A 22 11.45 29.45 -9.11
N LEU A 23 10.54 29.04 -8.22
CA LEU A 23 10.80 28.09 -7.14
C LEU A 23 11.28 26.74 -7.67
N ASN A 24 10.74 26.29 -8.79
CA ASN A 24 11.20 25.06 -9.45
C ASN A 24 12.65 25.21 -9.95
N ARG A 25 13.00 26.37 -10.52
CA ARG A 25 14.36 26.65 -11.01
C ARG A 25 15.37 26.82 -9.88
N THR A 26 14.95 27.32 -8.71
CA THR A 26 15.82 27.51 -7.54
C THR A 26 15.88 26.27 -6.63
N GLY A 27 15.04 25.26 -6.88
CA GLY A 27 14.96 24.05 -6.04
C GLY A 27 14.16 24.25 -4.75
N GLU A 28 13.43 25.36 -4.60
CA GLU A 28 12.67 25.71 -3.39
C GLU A 28 11.21 25.27 -3.45
N LEU A 29 10.77 24.68 -4.56
CA LEU A 29 9.38 24.25 -4.78
C LEU A 29 8.90 23.26 -3.71
N GLU A 30 9.74 22.31 -3.31
CA GLU A 30 9.41 21.34 -2.26
C GLU A 30 9.17 22.01 -0.91
N THR A 31 10.03 22.95 -0.53
CA THR A 31 9.88 23.73 0.71
C THR A 31 8.59 24.54 0.69
N PHE A 32 8.26 25.16 -0.44
CA PHE A 32 7.02 25.91 -0.60
C PHE A 32 5.77 25.01 -0.45
N LEU A 33 5.76 23.84 -1.10
CA LEU A 33 4.64 22.90 -0.97
C LEU A 33 4.49 22.36 0.46
N LYS A 34 5.59 22.14 1.18
CA LYS A 34 5.57 21.80 2.62
C LYS A 34 4.92 22.90 3.48
N MET A 35 5.25 24.16 3.22
CA MET A 35 4.65 25.28 3.95
C MET A 35 3.13 25.37 3.76
N LEU A 36 2.61 24.92 2.62
CA LEU A 36 1.19 24.91 2.31
C LEU A 36 0.48 23.61 2.74
N GLY A 37 1.20 22.61 3.26
CA GLY A 37 0.65 21.27 3.53
C GLY A 37 0.22 20.53 2.26
N MET A 38 0.94 20.76 1.16
CA MET A 38 0.66 20.20 -0.17
C MET A 38 1.76 19.22 -0.63
N GLU A 39 2.44 18.56 0.32
CA GLU A 39 3.54 17.63 0.02
C GLU A 39 3.13 16.47 -0.89
N ASP A 40 1.84 16.08 -0.86
CA ASP A 40 1.29 15.02 -1.69
C ASP A 40 1.41 15.30 -3.20
N LEU A 41 1.51 16.57 -3.61
CA LEU A 41 1.69 16.96 -5.02
C LEU A 41 3.10 16.69 -5.55
N LEU A 42 4.09 16.55 -4.66
CA LEU A 42 5.47 16.19 -5.02
C LEU A 42 5.61 14.72 -5.40
N GLN A 43 4.67 13.88 -4.95
CA GLN A 43 4.64 12.49 -5.38
C GLN A 43 4.21 12.47 -6.84
N SER A 44 5.18 12.30 -7.74
CA SER A 44 4.88 11.81 -9.08
C SER A 44 3.94 10.62 -8.92
N LYS A 45 2.84 10.59 -9.68
CA LYS A 45 2.01 9.38 -9.74
C LYS A 45 2.97 8.19 -9.88
N PRO A 46 2.88 7.16 -9.04
CA PRO A 46 3.81 6.03 -9.14
C PRO A 46 3.79 5.55 -10.59
N LEU A 47 4.97 5.44 -11.21
CA LEU A 47 5.10 5.03 -12.62
C LEU A 47 4.44 3.67 -12.82
N TYR A 48 4.43 2.87 -11.76
CA TYR A 48 3.74 1.59 -11.66
C TYR A 48 2.35 1.72 -11.03
N GLN A 49 1.32 1.28 -11.77
CA GLN A 49 -0.05 1.13 -11.26
C GLN A 49 -0.57 -0.28 -11.46
N VAL A 50 -1.24 -0.80 -10.44
CA VAL A 50 -1.86 -2.13 -10.46
C VAL A 50 -3.32 -2.06 -10.91
N TYR A 51 -3.82 -3.15 -11.48
CA TYR A 51 -5.26 -3.30 -11.69
C TYR A 51 -5.93 -3.52 -10.34
N LYS A 52 -6.82 -2.59 -9.94
CA LYS A 52 -7.54 -2.69 -8.65
C LYS A 52 -8.37 -3.97 -8.51
N THR A 53 -8.72 -4.60 -9.63
CA THR A 53 -9.42 -5.89 -9.76
C THR A 53 -8.49 -7.11 -9.84
N GLY A 54 -7.17 -6.90 -9.78
CA GLY A 54 -6.15 -7.94 -9.86
C GLY A 54 -6.14 -8.91 -8.66
N LYS A 55 -5.25 -9.91 -8.73
CA LYS A 55 -5.04 -10.93 -7.70
C LYS A 55 -4.57 -10.32 -6.38
N ILE A 56 -4.91 -10.96 -5.28
CA ILE A 56 -4.55 -10.61 -3.91
C ILE A 56 -3.79 -11.79 -3.32
N ILE A 57 -2.52 -11.58 -3.00
CA ILE A 57 -1.71 -12.59 -2.31
C ILE A 57 -1.93 -12.42 -0.81
N VAL A 58 -2.20 -13.51 -0.11
CA VAL A 58 -2.24 -13.55 1.36
C VAL A 58 -1.25 -14.60 1.81
N ILE A 59 -0.24 -14.18 2.55
CA ILE A 59 0.85 -15.05 3.00
C ILE A 59 1.08 -14.91 4.49
N GLY A 60 1.33 -16.01 5.17
CA GLY A 60 1.67 -16.05 6.59
C GLY A 60 0.78 -16.98 7.39
N ARG A 61 1.26 -17.34 8.58
CA ARG A 61 0.64 -18.36 9.41
C ARG A 61 -0.81 -18.00 9.77
N SER A 62 -1.74 -18.91 9.51
CA SER A 62 -3.13 -18.79 9.96
C SER A 62 -3.69 -20.12 10.45
N ASP A 63 -4.42 -20.10 11.56
CA ASP A 63 -5.27 -21.23 11.96
C ASP A 63 -6.68 -21.10 11.34
N VAL A 64 -6.93 -20.04 10.58
CA VAL A 64 -8.21 -19.82 9.89
C VAL A 64 -8.19 -20.58 8.58
N LYS A 65 -9.16 -21.47 8.40
CA LYS A 65 -9.32 -22.19 7.12
C LYS A 65 -9.44 -21.22 5.94
N ALA A 66 -8.76 -21.54 4.84
CA ALA A 66 -8.78 -20.77 3.60
C ALA A 66 -10.21 -20.36 3.17
N GLU A 67 -11.13 -21.31 3.20
CA GLU A 67 -12.55 -21.09 2.85
C GLU A 67 -13.23 -19.99 3.68
N VAL A 68 -12.84 -19.84 4.94
CA VAL A 68 -13.37 -18.80 5.83
C VAL A 68 -12.83 -17.43 5.44
N LEU A 69 -11.53 -17.31 5.13
CA LEU A 69 -10.96 -16.07 4.61
C LEU A 69 -11.62 -15.68 3.27
N LEU A 70 -11.80 -16.64 2.37
CA LEU A 70 -12.50 -16.43 1.10
C LEU A 70 -13.98 -16.04 1.30
N SER A 71 -14.64 -16.57 2.32
CA SER A 71 -16.02 -16.18 2.67
C SER A 71 -16.07 -14.73 3.19
N ILE A 72 -15.09 -14.33 3.99
CA ILE A 72 -14.95 -12.93 4.45
C ILE A 72 -14.75 -12.01 3.24
N ALA A 73 -13.83 -12.33 2.33
CA ALA A 73 -13.60 -11.56 1.12
C ALA A 73 -14.89 -11.43 0.27
N LYS A 74 -15.61 -12.54 0.06
CA LYS A 74 -16.90 -12.53 -0.63
C LYS A 74 -17.93 -11.63 0.04
N SER A 75 -17.98 -11.61 1.37
CA SER A 75 -18.90 -10.73 2.12
C SER A 75 -18.56 -9.24 1.99
N LEU A 76 -17.35 -8.90 1.54
CA LEU A 76 -16.91 -7.55 1.22
C LEU A 76 -17.04 -7.21 -0.28
N GLY A 77 -17.64 -8.10 -1.08
CA GLY A 77 -17.82 -7.91 -2.52
C GLY A 77 -16.64 -8.36 -3.39
N LEU A 78 -15.60 -8.95 -2.80
CA LEU A 78 -14.44 -9.43 -3.56
C LEU A 78 -14.65 -10.87 -4.03
N SER A 79 -14.34 -11.13 -5.30
CA SER A 79 -14.41 -12.48 -5.83
C SER A 79 -13.32 -13.39 -5.25
N LYS A 80 -13.68 -14.64 -4.94
CA LYS A 80 -12.80 -15.61 -4.27
C LYS A 80 -11.61 -16.02 -5.15
N ASP A 81 -11.80 -16.08 -6.46
CA ASP A 81 -10.78 -16.44 -7.45
C ASP A 81 -9.62 -15.44 -7.51
N ARG A 82 -9.80 -14.24 -6.97
CA ARG A 82 -8.73 -13.25 -6.87
C ARG A 82 -7.67 -13.61 -5.84
N PHE A 83 -7.94 -14.52 -4.91
CA PHE A 83 -7.07 -14.75 -3.78
C PHE A 83 -6.12 -15.93 -4.02
N GLU A 84 -4.83 -15.68 -3.79
CA GLU A 84 -3.80 -16.71 -3.68
C GLU A 84 -3.38 -16.79 -2.22
N LEU A 85 -3.70 -17.91 -1.57
CA LEU A 85 -3.54 -18.07 -0.12
C LEU A 85 -2.37 -19.02 0.18
N TYR A 86 -1.40 -18.53 0.94
CA TYR A 86 -0.18 -19.20 1.38
C TYR A 86 -0.15 -19.18 2.91
N LEU A 87 -0.97 -20.03 3.52
CA LEU A 87 -1.30 -19.96 4.95
C LEU A 87 -0.49 -20.94 5.81
N ASP A 88 0.24 -21.85 5.15
CA ASP A 88 1.03 -22.87 5.81
C ASP A 88 2.44 -22.39 6.15
N TYR A 89 3.04 -23.07 7.12
CA TYR A 89 4.34 -22.74 7.67
C TYR A 89 5.47 -22.81 6.62
N GLU A 90 5.40 -23.77 5.70
CA GLU A 90 6.43 -23.97 4.66
C GLU A 90 6.27 -23.00 3.49
N ASP A 91 5.03 -22.66 3.11
CA ASP A 91 4.76 -21.68 2.05
C ASP A 91 5.43 -20.33 2.34
N GLY A 92 5.43 -19.93 3.61
CA GLY A 92 6.07 -18.70 4.06
C GLY A 92 7.59 -18.68 3.83
N LYS A 93 8.28 -19.80 3.98
CA LYS A 93 9.75 -19.82 3.94
C LYS A 93 10.33 -19.67 2.54
N THR A 94 9.62 -20.16 1.54
CA THR A 94 10.12 -20.27 0.16
C THR A 94 9.36 -19.38 -0.81
N PHE A 95 8.49 -18.50 -0.32
CA PHE A 95 7.71 -17.65 -1.21
C PHE A 95 8.58 -16.64 -1.93
N ASP A 96 8.53 -16.71 -3.26
CA ASP A 96 9.21 -15.76 -4.13
C ASP A 96 8.30 -14.55 -4.40
N PHE A 97 8.62 -13.42 -3.77
CA PHE A 97 7.89 -12.17 -3.99
C PHE A 97 8.12 -11.59 -5.40
N GLU A 98 9.22 -11.93 -6.09
CA GLU A 98 9.51 -11.44 -7.44
C GLU A 98 8.40 -11.79 -8.44
N LYS A 99 7.60 -12.82 -8.15
CA LYS A 99 6.41 -13.17 -8.93
C LYS A 99 5.43 -12.00 -9.10
N ALA A 100 5.42 -11.05 -8.16
CA ALA A 100 4.55 -9.88 -8.15
C ALA A 100 5.24 -8.59 -8.63
N HIS A 101 6.56 -8.63 -8.87
CA HIS A 101 7.33 -7.47 -9.31
C HIS A 101 7.04 -7.14 -10.78
N TRP A 102 6.68 -5.89 -11.06
CA TRP A 102 6.26 -5.40 -12.39
C TRP A 102 5.11 -6.20 -13.00
N LYS A 103 4.24 -6.77 -12.16
CA LYS A 103 3.08 -7.58 -12.56
C LYS A 103 1.78 -6.88 -12.13
N PRO A 104 1.22 -5.98 -12.96
CA PRO A 104 0.06 -5.16 -12.58
C PRO A 104 -1.21 -5.99 -12.31
N GLN A 105 -1.22 -7.28 -12.69
CA GLN A 105 -2.28 -8.21 -12.33
C GLN A 105 -2.33 -8.56 -10.85
N TYR A 106 -1.32 -8.27 -10.04
CA TYR A 106 -1.40 -8.36 -8.57
C TYR A 106 -1.76 -6.99 -8.00
N ALA A 107 -2.86 -6.92 -7.28
CA ALA A 107 -3.42 -5.68 -6.72
C ALA A 107 -2.96 -5.40 -5.29
N LEU A 108 -2.62 -6.45 -4.53
CA LEU A 108 -2.32 -6.37 -3.10
C LEU A 108 -1.53 -7.59 -2.64
N ILE A 109 -0.56 -7.38 -1.75
CA ILE A 109 0.09 -8.42 -0.96
C ILE A 109 -0.25 -8.18 0.51
N MET A 110 -0.83 -9.18 1.17
CA MET A 110 -1.12 -9.16 2.60
C MET A 110 -0.20 -10.14 3.33
N VAL A 111 0.64 -9.64 4.24
CA VAL A 111 1.69 -10.42 4.90
C VAL A 111 1.43 -10.56 6.39
N GLY A 112 1.06 -11.76 6.84
CA GLY A 112 0.96 -12.13 8.25
C GLY A 112 2.29 -12.58 8.84
N PRO A 113 2.29 -13.05 10.11
CA PRO A 113 3.47 -13.59 10.75
C PRO A 113 4.02 -14.80 9.99
N MET A 114 5.31 -14.75 9.64
CA MET A 114 6.02 -15.81 8.94
C MET A 114 7.06 -16.42 9.87
N PRO A 115 7.30 -17.74 9.82
CA PRO A 115 8.26 -18.37 10.70
C PRO A 115 9.70 -18.00 10.36
N HIS A 116 10.45 -17.64 11.40
CA HIS A 116 11.90 -17.50 11.33
C HIS A 116 12.54 -18.90 11.24
N SER A 117 13.28 -19.19 10.18
CA SER A 117 14.30 -20.24 10.28
C SER A 117 15.38 -19.76 11.26
N GLY A 118 15.69 -20.58 12.26
CA GLY A 118 16.77 -20.32 13.21
C GLY A 118 18.12 -20.28 12.49
N ALA A 119 18.87 -19.19 12.72
CA ALA A 119 20.31 -18.97 12.56
C ALA A 119 20.66 -17.54 12.12
N SER A 120 19.69 -16.61 12.03
CA SER A 120 19.93 -15.16 12.03
C SER A 120 18.60 -14.45 12.24
N LYS A 121 18.47 -13.66 13.31
CA LYS A 121 17.26 -12.90 13.68
C LYS A 121 16.89 -11.76 12.69
N GLY A 122 17.15 -11.90 11.39
CA GLY A 122 17.24 -10.76 10.46
C GLY A 122 16.35 -10.74 9.22
N ASP A 123 15.84 -11.86 8.70
CA ASP A 123 15.51 -11.89 7.26
C ASP A 123 14.06 -11.63 6.84
N SER A 124 13.03 -12.16 7.53
CA SER A 124 11.65 -11.98 7.04
C SER A 124 11.19 -10.53 7.13
N GLY A 125 11.56 -9.84 8.21
CA GLY A 125 11.25 -8.42 8.39
C GLY A 125 11.98 -7.53 7.39
N SER A 126 13.22 -7.86 7.03
CA SER A 126 14.02 -7.11 6.06
C SER A 126 13.51 -7.32 4.63
N VAL A 127 13.10 -8.54 4.28
CA VAL A 127 12.48 -8.84 2.97
C VAL A 127 11.16 -8.10 2.81
N ILE A 128 10.29 -8.12 3.83
CA ILE A 128 9.01 -7.40 3.79
C ILE A 128 9.26 -5.88 3.68
N ALA A 129 10.17 -5.34 4.48
CA ALA A 129 10.54 -3.92 4.41
C ALA A 129 11.10 -3.54 3.04
N LYS A 130 11.90 -4.44 2.43
CA LYS A 130 12.45 -4.23 1.08
C LYS A 130 11.34 -4.16 0.04
N ILE A 131 10.39 -5.10 0.02
CA ILE A 131 9.29 -5.05 -0.97
C ILE A 131 8.33 -3.89 -0.72
N GLU A 132 8.14 -3.46 0.53
CA GLU A 132 7.35 -2.27 0.89
C GLU A 132 7.97 -0.98 0.29
N SER A 133 9.31 -0.91 0.22
CA SER A 133 10.03 0.26 -0.29
C SER A 133 10.46 0.15 -1.75
N THR A 134 10.23 -0.98 -2.42
CA THR A 134 10.70 -1.23 -3.80
C THR A 134 9.60 -0.91 -4.82
N GLU A 135 9.90 -0.04 -5.78
CA GLU A 135 9.00 0.25 -6.89
C GLU A 135 8.74 -0.99 -7.76
N GLY A 136 7.52 -1.10 -8.31
CA GLY A 136 7.10 -2.22 -9.14
C GLY A 136 6.34 -3.30 -8.37
N TYR A 137 6.30 -3.23 -7.03
CA TYR A 137 5.46 -4.09 -6.21
C TYR A 137 4.05 -3.49 -6.01
N PRO A 138 3.00 -4.32 -5.87
CA PRO A 138 1.70 -3.84 -5.41
C PRO A 138 1.79 -3.32 -3.96
N PRO A 139 0.77 -2.56 -3.48
CA PRO A 139 0.66 -2.24 -2.07
C PRO A 139 0.85 -3.49 -1.19
N VAL A 140 1.66 -3.36 -0.14
CA VAL A 140 1.92 -4.40 0.85
C VAL A 140 1.29 -4.00 2.18
N VAL A 141 0.52 -4.90 2.78
CA VAL A 141 -0.17 -4.66 4.06
C VAL A 141 0.16 -5.78 5.03
N ARG A 142 0.63 -5.40 6.22
CA ARG A 142 0.91 -6.37 7.28
C ARG A 142 -0.37 -6.80 8.01
N LEU A 143 -0.46 -8.09 8.30
CA LEU A 143 -1.49 -8.77 9.08
C LEU A 143 -0.89 -9.32 10.37
N GLY A 144 -1.76 -9.66 11.32
CA GLY A 144 -1.40 -10.18 12.63
C GLY A 144 -0.87 -9.07 13.54
N ALA A 145 -1.67 -8.04 13.82
CA ALA A 145 -1.33 -6.97 14.78
C ALA A 145 -0.85 -7.50 16.16
N ASN A 146 -1.24 -8.73 16.52
CA ASN A 146 -0.80 -9.43 17.74
C ASN A 146 0.46 -10.31 17.54
N GLY A 147 1.12 -10.25 16.39
CA GLY A 147 2.38 -10.92 16.05
C GLY A 147 2.34 -12.44 15.84
N LEU A 148 1.23 -13.11 16.14
CA LEU A 148 1.21 -14.58 16.21
C LEU A 148 0.64 -15.29 14.97
N LYS A 149 -0.46 -14.76 14.42
CA LYS A 149 -1.16 -15.36 13.27
C LYS A 149 -2.12 -14.39 12.60
N ILE A 150 -2.48 -14.69 11.36
CA ILE A 150 -3.61 -14.04 10.66
C ILE A 150 -4.91 -14.44 11.35
N THR A 151 -5.73 -13.44 11.70
CA THR A 151 -7.06 -13.64 12.31
C THR A 151 -8.17 -13.16 11.37
N LYS A 152 -9.40 -13.67 11.59
CA LYS A 152 -10.58 -13.27 10.80
C LYS A 152 -10.84 -11.76 10.86
N THR A 153 -10.74 -11.18 12.06
CA THR A 153 -11.03 -9.76 12.31
C THR A 153 -10.02 -8.87 11.62
N ASP A 154 -8.73 -9.18 11.79
CA ASP A 154 -7.66 -8.36 11.22
C ASP A 154 -7.65 -8.44 9.68
N PHE A 155 -7.81 -9.64 9.12
CA PHE A 155 -7.96 -9.83 7.68
C PHE A 155 -9.14 -9.02 7.11
N ARG A 156 -10.30 -9.08 7.78
CA ARG A 156 -11.49 -8.32 7.37
C ARG A 156 -11.23 -6.81 7.40
N ASN A 157 -10.67 -6.31 8.49
CA ASN A 157 -10.46 -4.88 8.70
C ASN A 157 -9.48 -4.33 7.66
N LYS A 158 -8.37 -5.03 7.41
CA LYS A 158 -7.39 -4.64 6.40
C LYS A 158 -7.93 -4.70 4.98
N LEU A 159 -8.70 -5.73 4.62
CA LEU A 159 -9.36 -5.73 3.31
C LEU A 159 -10.34 -4.56 3.15
N LYS A 160 -11.13 -4.27 4.18
CA LYS A 160 -12.07 -3.13 4.14
C LYS A 160 -11.33 -1.80 3.98
N GLU A 161 -10.24 -1.60 4.70
CA GLU A 161 -9.38 -0.42 4.58
C GLU A 161 -8.86 -0.24 3.14
N MET A 162 -8.42 -1.33 2.49
CA MET A 162 -7.92 -1.28 1.11
C MET A 162 -9.01 -1.00 0.07
N ILE A 163 -10.26 -1.40 0.34
CA ILE A 163 -11.43 -1.04 -0.47
C ILE A 163 -11.79 0.43 -0.27
N ASP A 164 -11.91 0.88 0.98
CA ASP A 164 -12.32 2.25 1.34
C ASP A 164 -11.32 3.29 0.81
N THR A 165 -10.02 2.98 0.85
CA THR A 165 -8.93 3.81 0.29
C THR A 165 -8.76 3.65 -1.23
N LYS A 166 -9.64 2.89 -1.88
CA LYS A 166 -9.66 2.63 -3.32
C LYS A 166 -8.35 2.05 -3.86
N LYS A 167 -7.63 1.29 -3.04
CA LYS A 167 -6.41 0.57 -3.45
C LYS A 167 -6.75 -0.74 -4.17
N ILE A 168 -7.87 -1.36 -3.81
CA ILE A 168 -8.50 -2.48 -4.52
C ILE A 168 -9.98 -2.18 -4.80
N ALA A 169 -10.57 -2.85 -5.78
CA ALA A 169 -11.96 -2.69 -6.22
C ALA A 169 -12.62 -4.05 -6.38
#